data_AF-A0AAI8SSG8-F1
#
_entry.id   AF-A0AAI8SSG8-F1
#
_cell.length_a   1.000
_cell.length_b   1.000
_cell.length_c   1.000
_cell.angle_alpha   90.00
_cell.angle_beta   90.00
_cell.angle_gamma   90.00
#
_symmetry.space_group_name_H-M   'P 1'
#
loop_
_entity.id
_entity.type
_entity.pdbx_description
1 polymer ?
#
loop_
_entity_poly.entity_id
_entity_poly.type
_entity_poly.pdbx_seq_one_letter_code
_entity_poly.pdbx_strand_id
1 'polypeptide(L)'
;MTRPAERSASRGRIPELGEEQPPAAVVDAYWMIVDLAAYGWVPKRLEFDAHTATAFVTAAAPTRRIVTVSWDLRGDRAARQQVPGRAVSRRLIDLARAVASLGQNDAETGDEWLSQLCWLAQLHVRPAHRHHDHWRRSDPLPILSAQEQPRTRGRCAAWLIARLVGEYGWHVSDIGEEDVAGGGFVADIPGDVQAIFPATMEYDGTAAAALARMLPTLPCEDLYLLRDMDYRALWAAGRGGGDRS
;
A
#
# COMPACT_ATOMS: atom_id res chain seq x y z
N MET A 1 -7.10 -26.55 5.06
CA MET A 1 -5.68 -26.25 5.40
C MET A 1 -4.84 -26.61 4.18
N THR A 2 -4.49 -25.62 3.35
CA THR A 2 -3.78 -25.88 2.09
C THR A 2 -2.76 -24.76 1.85
N ARG A 3 -1.50 -25.13 2.13
CA ARG A 3 -0.20 -24.71 1.59
C ARG A 3 0.12 -23.20 1.38
N PRO A 4 1.07 -22.66 2.18
CA PRO A 4 1.79 -21.40 1.92
C PRO A 4 2.80 -21.44 0.75
N ALA A 5 3.02 -22.60 0.11
CA ALA A 5 4.13 -22.81 -0.83
C ALA A 5 3.88 -22.29 -2.26
N GLU A 6 2.63 -22.10 -2.69
CA GLU A 6 2.32 -21.67 -4.07
C GLU A 6 2.52 -20.17 -4.30
N ARG A 7 2.51 -19.33 -3.25
CA ARG A 7 2.79 -17.88 -3.37
C ARG A 7 4.26 -17.55 -3.61
N SER A 8 5.18 -18.46 -3.29
CA SER A 8 6.62 -18.23 -3.48
C SER A 8 7.09 -18.54 -4.90
N ALA A 9 6.45 -19.50 -5.60
CA ALA A 9 6.85 -19.88 -6.96
C ALA A 9 6.50 -18.80 -8.01
N SER A 10 5.44 -18.01 -7.80
CA SER A 10 5.01 -16.97 -8.73
C SER A 10 5.79 -15.64 -8.62
N ARG A 11 6.66 -15.50 -7.62
CA ARG A 11 7.44 -14.27 -7.34
C ARG A 11 8.90 -14.36 -7.76
N GLY A 12 9.33 -15.44 -8.41
CA GLY A 12 10.69 -15.58 -8.93
C GLY A 12 10.97 -14.80 -10.22
N ARG A 13 9.97 -14.09 -10.77
CA ARG A 13 10.06 -13.32 -12.02
C ARG A 13 9.24 -12.03 -11.91
N ILE A 14 9.63 -11.00 -12.65
CA ILE A 14 8.87 -9.77 -12.87
C ILE A 14 8.11 -9.92 -14.20
N PRO A 15 6.77 -10.06 -14.20
CA PRO A 15 6.00 -10.42 -15.41
C PRO A 15 6.19 -9.45 -16.59
N GLU A 16 6.36 -8.16 -16.31
CA GLU A 16 6.47 -7.09 -17.31
C GLU A 16 7.78 -7.17 -18.12
N LEU A 17 8.78 -7.93 -17.65
CA LEU A 17 10.09 -8.07 -18.29
C LEU A 17 10.24 -9.33 -19.16
N GLY A 18 9.24 -10.23 -19.18
CA GLY A 18 9.30 -11.44 -20.00
C GLY A 18 10.46 -12.37 -19.63
N GLU A 19 11.28 -12.77 -20.61
CA GLU A 19 12.43 -13.66 -20.39
C GLU A 19 13.70 -12.91 -19.93
N GLU A 20 13.77 -11.59 -20.08
CA GLU A 20 14.90 -10.76 -19.63
C GLU A 20 14.73 -10.39 -18.16
N GLN A 21 15.00 -11.36 -17.29
CA GLN A 21 14.88 -11.19 -15.85
C GLN A 21 16.19 -10.67 -15.24
N PRO A 22 16.12 -9.71 -14.30
CA PRO A 22 17.30 -9.27 -13.56
C PRO A 22 17.76 -10.38 -12.59
N PRO A 23 18.94 -10.23 -11.98
CA PRO A 23 19.43 -11.18 -10.98
C PRO A 23 18.42 -11.40 -9.85
N ALA A 24 18.40 -12.60 -9.27
CA ALA A 24 17.41 -12.97 -8.25
C ALA A 24 17.34 -12.00 -7.07
N ALA A 25 18.48 -11.46 -6.64
CA ALA A 25 18.54 -10.45 -5.57
C ALA A 25 17.79 -9.15 -5.92
N VAL A 26 17.83 -8.72 -7.18
CA VAL A 26 17.08 -7.55 -7.68
C VAL A 26 15.59 -7.89 -7.74
N VAL A 27 15.22 -9.09 -8.19
CA VAL A 27 13.82 -9.57 -8.21
C VAL A 27 13.22 -9.59 -6.81
N ASP A 28 13.95 -10.15 -5.83
CA ASP A 28 13.50 -10.22 -4.45
C ASP A 28 13.30 -8.81 -3.85
N ALA A 29 14.26 -7.91 -4.05
CA ALA A 29 14.16 -6.52 -3.59
C ALA A 29 13.01 -5.77 -4.28
N TYR A 30 12.77 -6.02 -5.57
CA TYR A 30 11.63 -5.48 -6.30
C TYR A 30 10.31 -5.91 -5.68
N TRP A 31 10.13 -7.20 -5.36
CA TRP A 31 8.91 -7.67 -4.72
C TRP A 31 8.72 -7.15 -3.29
N MET A 32 9.81 -6.87 -2.55
CA MET A 32 9.72 -6.15 -1.28
C MET A 32 9.15 -4.74 -1.45
N ILE A 33 9.54 -4.04 -2.52
CA ILE A 33 8.99 -2.73 -2.86
C ILE A 33 7.51 -2.84 -3.24
N VAL A 34 7.15 -3.80 -4.09
CA VAL A 34 5.74 -4.02 -4.49
C VAL A 34 4.88 -4.35 -3.27
N ASP A 35 5.37 -5.19 -2.35
CA ASP A 35 4.67 -5.48 -1.10
C ASP A 35 4.48 -4.21 -0.25
N LEU A 36 5.49 -3.34 -0.13
CA LEU A 36 5.35 -2.05 0.56
C LEU A 36 4.31 -1.17 -0.12
N ALA A 37 4.34 -1.09 -1.46
CA ALA A 37 3.36 -0.34 -2.25
C ALA A 37 1.93 -0.88 -2.09
N ALA A 38 1.76 -2.19 -1.94
CA ALA A 38 0.46 -2.80 -1.65
C ALA A 38 -0.12 -2.37 -0.29
N TYR A 39 0.73 -2.01 0.68
CA TYR A 39 0.29 -1.40 1.94
C TYR A 39 0.24 0.14 1.88
N GLY A 40 0.45 0.72 0.70
CA GLY A 40 0.37 2.15 0.45
C GLY A 40 1.67 2.92 0.73
N TRP A 41 2.77 2.24 1.03
CA TRP A 41 4.07 2.86 1.22
C TRP A 41 4.76 3.09 -0.13
N VAL A 42 5.28 4.29 -0.35
CA VAL A 42 5.88 4.66 -1.63
C VAL A 42 7.36 4.96 -1.41
N PRO A 43 8.28 4.09 -1.85
CA PRO A 43 9.69 4.43 -1.83
C PRO A 43 9.96 5.69 -2.67
N LYS A 44 10.80 6.55 -2.14
CA LYS A 44 11.24 7.81 -2.77
C LYS A 44 12.72 7.78 -3.11
N ARG A 45 13.50 7.07 -2.31
CA ARG A 45 14.96 7.04 -2.42
C ARG A 45 15.47 5.68 -1.94
N LEU A 46 16.28 5.03 -2.76
CA LEU A 46 17.03 3.81 -2.43
C LEU A 46 18.48 4.12 -2.78
N GLU A 47 19.34 4.15 -1.78
CA GLU A 47 20.73 4.57 -1.96
C GLU A 47 21.68 3.75 -1.12
N PHE A 48 22.94 3.72 -1.56
CA PHE A 48 24.03 3.12 -0.85
C PHE A 48 25.24 4.04 -0.88
N ASP A 49 25.85 4.27 0.28
CA ASP A 49 27.13 4.95 0.41
C ASP A 49 28.23 3.90 0.65
N ALA A 50 29.09 3.70 -0.35
CA ALA A 50 30.18 2.73 -0.30
C ALA A 50 31.28 3.10 0.72
N HIS A 51 31.46 4.39 1.03
CA HIS A 51 32.48 4.82 2.00
C HIS A 51 32.12 4.37 3.41
N THR A 52 30.87 4.58 3.78
CA THR A 52 30.32 4.17 5.09
C THR A 52 29.70 2.78 5.07
N ALA A 53 29.62 2.13 3.89
CA ALA A 53 28.92 0.87 3.66
C ALA A 53 27.49 0.88 4.24
N THR A 54 26.78 2.00 4.05
CA THR A 54 25.46 2.23 4.63
C THR A 54 24.43 2.44 3.53
N ALA A 55 23.32 1.70 3.61
CA ALA A 55 22.16 1.90 2.76
C ALA A 55 21.14 2.83 3.40
N PHE A 56 20.41 3.56 2.57
CA PHE A 56 19.32 4.44 2.94
C PHE A 56 18.08 4.11 2.10
N VAL A 57 16.96 3.87 2.79
CA VAL A 57 15.64 3.73 2.19
C VAL A 57 14.75 4.82 2.74
N THR A 58 14.34 5.74 1.88
CA THR A 58 13.34 6.75 2.18
C THR A 58 12.02 6.36 1.55
N ALA A 59 10.95 6.30 2.32
CA ALA A 59 9.61 6.03 1.85
C ALA A 59 8.60 7.04 2.41
N ALA A 60 7.61 7.38 1.60
CA ALA A 60 6.43 8.08 2.06
C ALA A 60 5.42 7.05 2.59
N ALA A 61 5.03 7.24 3.85
CA ALA A 61 3.95 6.48 4.45
C ALA A 61 2.59 6.86 3.82
N PRO A 62 1.56 6.04 3.97
CA PRO A 62 0.19 6.38 3.54
C PRO A 62 -0.32 7.71 4.11
N THR A 63 0.14 8.08 5.31
CA THR A 63 -0.12 9.36 5.98
C THR A 63 0.68 10.54 5.41
N ARG A 64 1.43 10.34 4.32
CA ARG A 64 2.40 11.27 3.71
C ARG A 64 3.60 11.62 4.59
N ARG A 65 3.71 11.03 5.78
CA ARG A 65 4.92 11.13 6.60
C ARG A 65 6.10 10.51 5.86
N ILE A 66 7.21 11.23 5.78
CA ILE A 66 8.46 10.68 5.24
C ILE A 66 9.17 9.89 6.34
N VAL A 67 9.57 8.67 6.01
CA VAL A 67 10.33 7.78 6.88
C VAL A 67 11.62 7.41 6.16
N THR A 68 12.74 7.55 6.87
CA THR A 68 14.04 7.07 6.42
C THR A 68 14.53 5.98 7.36
N VAL A 69 14.85 4.83 6.78
CA VAL A 69 15.53 3.71 7.44
C VAL A 69 16.92 3.58 6.84
N SER A 70 17.89 3.27 7.68
CA SER A 70 19.27 3.04 7.24
C SER A 70 19.82 1.73 7.76
N TRP A 71 20.63 1.05 6.95
CA TRP A 71 21.28 -0.21 7.28
C TRP A 71 22.80 -0.08 7.11
N ASP A 72 23.53 -0.32 8.20
CA ASP A 72 24.99 -0.40 8.22
C ASP A 72 25.40 -1.86 7.92
N LEU A 73 25.99 -2.07 6.75
CA LEU A 73 26.40 -3.40 6.29
C LEU A 73 27.59 -3.95 7.08
N ARG A 74 28.53 -3.10 7.51
CA ARG A 74 29.73 -3.52 8.26
C ARG A 74 29.37 -3.99 9.66
N GLY A 75 28.39 -3.32 10.28
CA GLY A 75 27.88 -3.67 11.60
C GLY A 75 26.70 -4.66 11.60
N ASP A 76 26.23 -5.08 10.42
CA ASP A 76 25.01 -5.87 10.20
C ASP A 76 23.81 -5.42 11.06
N ARG A 77 23.56 -4.10 11.06
CA ARG A 77 22.58 -3.48 11.97
C ARG A 77 21.90 -2.27 11.36
N ALA A 78 20.72 -1.94 11.87
CA ALA A 78 20.07 -0.67 11.55
C ALA A 78 20.88 0.51 12.13
N ALA A 79 21.25 1.47 11.30
CA ALA A 79 22.12 2.58 11.70
C ALA A 79 21.33 3.72 12.37
N ARG A 80 20.16 4.09 11.83
CA ARG A 80 19.20 5.05 12.38
C ARG A 80 17.78 4.69 11.95
N GLN A 81 16.83 4.82 12.86
CA GLN A 81 15.41 4.58 12.62
C GLN A 81 14.58 5.82 12.99
N GLN A 82 13.88 6.40 12.03
CA GLN A 82 12.73 7.26 12.31
C GLN A 82 11.49 6.38 12.30
N VAL A 83 10.93 6.09 13.48
CA VAL A 83 10.09 4.88 13.69
C VAL A 83 8.63 5.06 13.21
N PRO A 84 8.11 4.18 12.33
CA PRO A 84 6.71 3.76 12.25
C PRO A 84 6.49 2.40 12.98
N GLY A 85 5.27 1.83 12.96
CA GLY A 85 4.95 0.59 13.69
C GLY A 85 5.80 -0.64 13.34
N ARG A 86 5.96 -1.57 14.30
CA ARG A 86 6.94 -2.71 14.27
C ARG A 86 6.96 -3.53 12.97
N ALA A 87 5.80 -3.75 12.33
CA ALA A 87 5.69 -4.62 11.16
C ALA A 87 6.24 -3.99 9.86
N VAL A 88 5.97 -2.71 9.60
CA VAL A 88 6.57 -2.01 8.44
C VAL A 88 8.00 -1.62 8.74
N SER A 89 8.36 -1.34 10.00
CA SER A 89 9.78 -1.18 10.36
C SER A 89 10.58 -2.37 9.87
N ARG A 90 10.09 -3.60 10.08
CA ARG A 90 10.77 -4.81 9.60
C ARG A 90 10.88 -4.87 8.08
N ARG A 91 9.80 -4.60 7.33
CA ARG A 91 9.84 -4.61 5.86
C ARG A 91 10.76 -3.54 5.27
N LEU A 92 10.76 -2.33 5.82
CA LEU A 92 11.67 -1.25 5.41
C LEU A 92 13.12 -1.57 5.78
N ILE A 93 13.36 -2.22 6.91
CA ILE A 93 14.69 -2.71 7.32
C ILE A 93 15.17 -3.81 6.39
N ASP A 94 14.32 -4.79 6.06
CA ASP A 94 14.65 -5.89 5.15
C ASP A 94 14.98 -5.32 3.76
N LEU A 95 14.21 -4.33 3.28
CA LEU A 95 14.53 -3.60 2.05
C LEU A 95 15.84 -2.81 2.16
N ALA A 96 16.11 -2.13 3.28
CA ALA A 96 17.36 -1.41 3.47
C ALA A 96 18.57 -2.34 3.49
N ARG A 97 18.43 -3.54 4.07
CA ARG A 97 19.45 -4.60 3.99
C ARG A 97 19.65 -5.07 2.56
N ALA A 98 18.58 -5.32 1.81
CA ALA A 98 18.68 -5.71 0.40
C ALA A 98 19.39 -4.63 -0.44
N VAL A 99 19.04 -3.35 -0.24
CA VAL A 99 19.73 -2.20 -0.87
C VAL A 99 21.20 -2.15 -0.49
N ALA A 100 21.55 -2.45 0.77
CA ALA A 100 22.95 -2.51 1.19
C ALA A 100 23.73 -3.61 0.47
N SER A 101 23.15 -4.80 0.36
CA SER A 101 23.79 -5.91 -0.36
C SER A 101 23.95 -5.63 -1.85
N LEU A 102 22.93 -5.05 -2.50
CA LEU A 102 22.99 -4.68 -3.92
C LEU A 102 24.01 -3.56 -4.16
N GLY A 103 23.98 -2.49 -3.36
CA GLY A 103 24.93 -1.39 -3.50
C GLY A 103 26.37 -1.78 -3.22
N GLN A 104 26.60 -2.72 -2.30
CA GLN A 104 27.93 -3.29 -2.09
C GLN A 104 28.39 -4.12 -3.29
N ASN A 105 27.49 -4.91 -3.89
CA ASN A 105 27.81 -5.65 -5.10
C ASN A 105 28.17 -4.69 -6.25
N ASP A 106 27.37 -3.64 -6.48
CA ASP A 106 27.67 -2.60 -7.47
C ASP A 106 29.06 -1.97 -7.25
N ALA A 107 29.43 -1.73 -5.99
CA ALA A 107 30.74 -1.17 -5.65
C ALA A 107 31.91 -2.15 -5.86
N GLU A 108 31.67 -3.46 -5.77
CA GLU A 108 32.68 -4.50 -5.94
C GLU A 108 32.84 -4.98 -7.39
N THR A 109 31.73 -5.11 -8.12
CA THR A 109 31.70 -5.72 -9.46
C THR A 109 31.43 -4.72 -10.57
N GLY A 110 30.73 -3.61 -10.27
CA GLY A 110 30.30 -2.62 -11.26
C GLY A 110 29.03 -3.00 -12.04
N ASP A 111 28.27 -4.01 -11.60
CA ASP A 111 27.13 -4.56 -12.37
C ASP A 111 25.81 -3.73 -12.27
N GLU A 112 25.80 -2.60 -11.56
CA GLU A 112 24.70 -1.62 -11.46
C GLU A 112 23.32 -2.21 -11.04
N TRP A 113 23.29 -3.25 -10.20
CA TRP A 113 22.07 -3.91 -9.72
C TRP A 113 21.19 -2.99 -8.87
N LEU A 114 21.76 -2.12 -8.03
CA LEU A 114 20.98 -1.15 -7.26
C LEU A 114 20.35 -0.10 -8.20
N SER A 115 21.08 0.35 -9.21
CA SER A 115 20.55 1.24 -10.24
C SER A 115 19.40 0.58 -11.02
N GLN A 116 19.55 -0.70 -11.36
CA GLN A 116 18.50 -1.48 -12.01
C GLN A 116 17.23 -1.60 -11.13
N LEU A 117 17.39 -1.86 -9.82
CA LEU A 117 16.28 -1.86 -8.86
C LEU A 117 15.57 -0.50 -8.81
N CYS A 118 16.34 0.60 -8.75
CA CYS A 118 15.80 1.96 -8.74
C CYS A 118 14.97 2.25 -10.00
N TRP A 119 15.46 1.82 -11.17
CA TRP A 119 14.74 1.96 -12.44
C TRP A 119 13.43 1.18 -12.42
N LEU A 120 13.46 -0.10 -12.04
CA LEU A 120 12.26 -0.95 -11.93
C LEU A 120 11.22 -0.38 -10.95
N ALA A 121 11.68 0.14 -9.81
CA ALA A 121 10.82 0.79 -8.84
C ALA A 121 10.14 2.03 -9.43
N GLN A 122 10.87 2.87 -10.17
CA GLN A 122 10.28 4.08 -10.77
C GLN A 122 9.27 3.78 -11.88
N LEU A 123 9.52 2.76 -12.70
CA LEU A 123 8.65 2.42 -13.83
C LEU A 123 7.38 1.67 -13.41
N HIS A 124 7.51 0.67 -12.55
CA HIS A 124 6.44 -0.29 -12.29
C HIS A 124 5.74 -0.03 -10.96
N VAL A 125 6.42 0.59 -10.00
CA VAL A 125 5.86 0.86 -8.67
C VAL A 125 5.23 2.24 -8.69
N ARG A 126 4.08 2.31 -9.36
CA ARG A 126 3.22 3.49 -9.25
C ARG A 126 2.78 3.64 -7.79
N PRO A 127 2.64 4.88 -7.27
CA PRO A 127 1.96 5.07 -6.00
C PRO A 127 0.61 4.36 -6.12
N ALA A 128 0.36 3.35 -5.28
CA ALA A 128 -0.88 2.56 -5.28
C ALA A 128 -2.14 3.46 -5.17
N HIS A 129 -1.92 4.72 -4.78
CA HIS A 129 -2.91 5.73 -4.55
C HIS A 129 -3.06 6.79 -5.64
N ARG A 130 -2.60 6.59 -6.87
CA ARG A 130 -3.06 7.47 -7.97
C ARG A 130 -4.15 6.75 -8.73
N HIS A 131 -5.40 7.18 -8.53
CA HIS A 131 -6.55 6.69 -9.29
C HIS A 131 -6.26 6.75 -10.79
N HIS A 132 -6.33 5.61 -11.47
CA HIS A 132 -6.40 5.61 -12.92
C HIS A 132 -7.76 5.10 -13.39
N ASP A 133 -8.27 3.98 -12.87
CA ASP A 133 -9.54 3.43 -13.35
C ASP A 133 -10.38 2.87 -12.19
N HIS A 134 -11.71 3.04 -12.24
CA HIS A 134 -12.73 2.47 -11.33
C HIS A 134 -12.91 3.05 -9.91
N TRP A 135 -12.32 4.21 -9.57
CA TRP A 135 -12.51 4.80 -8.23
C TRP A 135 -13.95 5.24 -7.92
N ARG A 136 -14.78 5.43 -8.94
CA ARG A 136 -16.23 5.69 -8.84
C ARG A 136 -17.06 4.43 -9.06
N ARG A 137 -16.56 3.25 -8.69
CA ARG A 137 -17.37 2.03 -8.75
C ARG A 137 -18.64 2.25 -7.94
N SER A 138 -19.78 2.25 -8.62
CA SER A 138 -21.10 2.45 -8.01
C SER A 138 -22.04 1.27 -8.26
N ASP A 139 -21.47 0.12 -8.63
CA ASP A 139 -22.23 -1.11 -8.85
C ASP A 139 -23.00 -1.48 -7.59
N PRO A 140 -24.17 -2.14 -7.72
CA PRO A 140 -24.90 -2.70 -6.59
C PRO A 140 -23.97 -3.51 -5.68
N LEU A 141 -24.15 -3.37 -4.38
CA LEU A 141 -23.35 -4.10 -3.38
C LEU A 141 -23.90 -5.54 -3.32
N PRO A 142 -23.14 -6.56 -3.77
CA PRO A 142 -23.65 -7.92 -3.92
C PRO A 142 -24.02 -8.60 -2.60
N ILE A 143 -23.57 -8.05 -1.47
CA ILE A 143 -23.87 -8.56 -0.13
C ILE A 143 -25.19 -8.03 0.45
N LEU A 144 -25.84 -7.09 -0.24
CA LEU A 144 -27.10 -6.47 0.19
C LEU A 144 -28.24 -6.83 -0.77
N SER A 145 -29.46 -6.92 -0.24
CA SER A 145 -30.64 -7.06 -1.08
C SER A 145 -30.91 -5.76 -1.86
N ALA A 146 -31.78 -5.82 -2.89
CA ALA A 146 -32.11 -4.66 -3.71
C ALA A 146 -32.76 -3.51 -2.92
N GLN A 147 -33.47 -3.81 -1.84
CA GLN A 147 -34.16 -2.81 -1.00
C GLN A 147 -33.22 -2.12 0.00
N GLU A 148 -32.09 -2.75 0.32
CA GLU A 148 -31.09 -2.24 1.26
C GLU A 148 -29.95 -1.49 0.55
N GLN A 149 -30.01 -1.36 -0.78
CA GLN A 149 -28.95 -0.70 -1.55
C GLN A 149 -28.87 0.78 -1.16
N PRO A 150 -27.68 1.27 -0.75
CA PRO A 150 -27.51 2.68 -0.50
C PRO A 150 -27.56 3.45 -1.81
N ARG A 151 -27.62 4.78 -1.72
CA ARG A 151 -27.59 5.64 -2.90
C ARG A 151 -26.26 5.49 -3.64
N THR A 152 -26.20 5.99 -4.87
CA THR A 152 -25.01 5.87 -5.74
C THR A 152 -23.71 6.32 -5.04
N ARG A 153 -23.75 7.41 -4.27
CA ARG A 153 -22.58 7.87 -3.50
C ARG A 153 -22.24 6.96 -2.32
N GLY A 154 -23.25 6.45 -1.59
CA GLY A 154 -23.03 5.44 -0.55
C GLY A 154 -22.42 4.15 -1.10
N ARG A 155 -22.82 3.71 -2.31
CA ARG A 155 -22.17 2.57 -3.00
C ARG A 155 -20.72 2.85 -3.37
N CYS A 156 -20.42 4.06 -3.88
CA CYS A 156 -19.03 4.47 -4.13
C CYS A 156 -18.19 4.44 -2.86
N ALA A 157 -18.71 4.97 -1.75
CA ALA A 157 -18.03 4.95 -0.47
C ALA A 157 -17.80 3.51 0.03
N ALA A 158 -18.80 2.63 -0.09
CA ALA A 158 -18.67 1.22 0.28
C ALA A 158 -17.57 0.52 -0.53
N TRP A 159 -17.49 0.73 -1.85
CA TRP A 159 -16.44 0.15 -2.69
C TRP A 159 -15.05 0.72 -2.39
N LEU A 160 -14.95 2.02 -2.06
CA LEU A 160 -13.69 2.61 -1.62
C LEU A 160 -13.22 1.98 -0.30
N ILE A 161 -14.10 1.82 0.69
CA ILE A 161 -13.76 1.18 1.96
C ILE A 161 -13.40 -0.30 1.75
N ALA A 162 -14.19 -1.03 0.94
CA ALA A 162 -13.90 -2.42 0.57
C ALA A 162 -12.52 -2.57 -0.08
N ARG A 163 -12.09 -1.59 -0.89
CA ARG A 163 -10.74 -1.56 -1.44
C ARG A 163 -9.68 -1.35 -0.36
N LEU A 164 -9.85 -0.34 0.51
CA LEU A 164 -8.91 -0.08 1.61
C LEU A 164 -8.75 -1.31 2.51
N VAL A 165 -9.86 -1.96 2.84
CA VAL A 165 -9.89 -3.14 3.73
C VAL A 165 -9.42 -4.41 3.02
N GLY A 166 -9.93 -4.68 1.82
CA GLY A 166 -9.74 -5.95 1.13
C GLY A 166 -8.52 -6.01 0.20
N GLU A 167 -8.10 -4.89 -0.37
CA GLU A 167 -6.87 -4.79 -1.18
C GLU A 167 -5.67 -4.45 -0.28
N TYR A 168 -5.80 -3.42 0.56
CA TYR A 168 -4.67 -2.90 1.34
C TYR A 168 -4.62 -3.41 2.77
N GLY A 169 -5.64 -4.15 3.22
CA GLY A 169 -5.67 -4.77 4.55
C GLY A 169 -5.93 -3.78 5.69
N TRP A 170 -6.40 -2.57 5.39
CA TRP A 170 -6.66 -1.54 6.41
C TRP A 170 -7.81 -1.96 7.33
N HIS A 171 -7.79 -1.45 8.55
CA HIS A 171 -8.98 -1.40 9.40
C HIS A 171 -9.49 0.04 9.38
N VAL A 172 -10.78 0.22 9.12
CA VAL A 172 -11.42 1.54 9.00
C VAL A 172 -12.49 1.63 10.08
N SER A 173 -12.48 2.73 10.83
CA SER A 173 -13.39 3.04 11.94
C SER A 173 -13.86 4.49 11.89
N ASP A 174 -14.78 4.85 12.79
CA ASP A 174 -15.25 6.23 13.01
C ASP A 174 -15.74 6.91 11.71
N ILE A 175 -16.44 6.14 10.88
CA ILE A 175 -16.88 6.56 9.54
C ILE A 175 -17.92 7.68 9.65
N GLY A 176 -17.59 8.84 9.10
CA GLY A 176 -18.44 10.02 9.06
C GLY A 176 -18.63 10.68 10.42
N GLU A 177 -17.81 10.36 11.43
CA GLU A 177 -17.94 10.93 12.76
C GLU A 177 -17.33 12.34 12.82
N GLU A 178 -18.17 13.32 13.19
CA GLU A 178 -17.79 14.73 13.25
C GLU A 178 -16.83 15.01 14.40
N ASP A 179 -17.07 14.44 15.57
CA ASP A 179 -16.26 14.68 16.78
C ASP A 179 -14.87 14.05 16.72
N VAL A 180 -14.66 13.00 15.91
CA VAL A 180 -13.39 12.25 15.85
C VAL A 180 -12.55 12.65 14.63
N ALA A 181 -13.16 12.66 13.45
CA ALA A 181 -12.46 12.90 12.18
C ALA A 181 -13.04 14.08 11.39
N GLY A 182 -13.83 14.97 12.01
CA GLY A 182 -14.44 16.11 11.32
C GLY A 182 -15.32 15.69 10.13
N GLY A 183 -16.02 14.55 10.24
CA GLY A 183 -16.85 13.96 9.19
C GLY A 183 -16.10 13.06 8.20
N GLY A 184 -14.81 12.79 8.48
CA GLY A 184 -13.96 11.86 7.75
C GLY A 184 -14.02 10.43 8.30
N PHE A 185 -12.86 9.77 8.43
CA PHE A 185 -12.74 8.46 9.07
C PHE A 185 -11.38 8.27 9.73
N VAL A 186 -11.27 7.24 10.57
CA VAL A 186 -10.01 6.80 11.18
C VAL A 186 -9.62 5.46 10.55
N ALA A 187 -8.32 5.23 10.36
CA ALA A 187 -7.84 3.94 9.90
C ALA A 187 -6.60 3.45 10.64
N ASP A 188 -6.59 2.17 10.99
CA ASP A 188 -5.37 1.45 11.33
C ASP A 188 -4.77 0.88 10.04
N ILE A 189 -3.65 1.48 9.67
CA ILE A 189 -2.94 1.17 8.44
C ILE A 189 -1.89 0.09 8.76
N PRO A 190 -1.86 -1.06 8.05
CA PRO A 190 -0.94 -2.13 8.36
C PRO A 190 0.52 -1.67 8.41
N GLY A 191 1.06 -1.70 9.64
CA GLY A 191 2.41 -1.31 9.99
C GLY A 191 2.73 0.18 9.94
N ASP A 192 1.76 1.06 9.68
CA ASP A 192 1.86 2.46 10.06
C ASP A 192 1.16 2.72 11.39
N VAL A 193 1.11 3.97 11.82
CA VAL A 193 0.28 4.41 12.95
C VAL A 193 -1.19 4.49 12.53
N GLN A 194 -2.07 4.45 13.53
CA GLN A 194 -3.45 4.87 13.35
C GLN A 194 -3.47 6.31 12.81
N ALA A 195 -4.27 6.52 11.77
CA ALA A 195 -4.32 7.79 11.05
C ALA A 195 -5.75 8.32 11.00
N ILE A 196 -5.88 9.63 11.21
CA ILE A 196 -7.13 10.36 11.04
C ILE A 196 -7.13 10.94 9.63
N PHE A 197 -8.17 10.64 8.86
CA PHE A 197 -8.40 11.17 7.51
C PHE A 197 -9.58 12.14 7.56
N PRO A 198 -9.34 13.44 7.80
CA PRO A 198 -10.43 14.38 7.99
C PRO A 198 -11.11 14.74 6.67
N ALA A 199 -12.39 15.08 6.73
CA ALA A 199 -13.15 15.50 5.55
C ALA A 199 -12.55 16.71 4.80
N THR A 200 -11.86 17.57 5.53
CA THR A 200 -11.22 18.78 5.02
C THR A 200 -9.87 18.53 4.36
N MET A 201 -9.34 17.29 4.41
CA MET A 201 -8.03 17.00 3.83
C MET A 201 -7.99 17.33 2.33
N GLU A 202 -6.82 17.77 1.86
CA GLU A 202 -6.60 18.01 0.45
C GLU A 202 -6.76 16.71 -0.35
N TYR A 203 -7.39 16.81 -1.52
CA TYR A 203 -7.49 15.68 -2.41
C TYR A 203 -6.14 15.41 -3.06
N ASP A 204 -5.59 14.24 -2.80
CA ASP A 204 -4.26 13.86 -3.25
C ASP A 204 -4.23 12.75 -4.29
N GLY A 205 -5.41 12.44 -4.82
CA GLY A 205 -5.59 11.36 -5.77
C GLY A 205 -5.69 9.98 -5.12
N THR A 206 -5.63 9.85 -3.79
CA THR A 206 -5.78 8.56 -3.08
C THR A 206 -7.25 8.15 -2.90
N ALA A 207 -7.49 6.84 -2.71
CA ALA A 207 -8.80 6.32 -2.32
C ALA A 207 -9.23 6.83 -0.93
N ALA A 208 -8.28 6.95 0.00
CA ALA A 208 -8.52 7.48 1.34
C ALA A 208 -8.99 8.94 1.29
N ALA A 209 -8.30 9.81 0.55
CA ALA A 209 -8.72 11.21 0.40
C ALA A 209 -10.05 11.35 -0.37
N ALA A 210 -10.30 10.50 -1.37
CA ALA A 210 -11.58 10.45 -2.05
C ALA A 210 -12.72 10.12 -1.08
N LEU A 211 -12.52 9.09 -0.25
CA LEU A 211 -13.48 8.64 0.75
C LEU A 211 -13.73 9.71 1.81
N ALA A 212 -12.67 10.22 2.46
CA ALA A 212 -12.78 11.19 3.54
C ALA A 212 -13.60 12.42 3.13
N ARG A 213 -13.37 12.92 1.92
CA ARG A 213 -14.09 14.08 1.36
C ARG A 213 -15.52 13.75 0.91
N MET A 214 -15.82 12.48 0.66
CA MET A 214 -17.15 12.02 0.21
C MET A 214 -18.11 11.82 1.38
N LEU A 215 -17.61 11.31 2.51
CA LEU A 215 -18.42 10.94 3.68
C LEU A 215 -19.36 12.06 4.17
N PRO A 216 -18.96 13.34 4.29
CA PRO A 216 -19.86 14.40 4.74
C PRO A 216 -21.03 14.69 3.80
N THR A 217 -20.95 14.21 2.55
CA THR A 217 -21.99 14.42 1.54
C THR A 217 -23.02 13.28 1.49
N LEU A 218 -22.82 12.25 2.30
CA LEU A 218 -23.72 11.09 2.37
C LEU A 218 -24.88 11.37 3.33
N PRO A 219 -26.09 10.87 3.03
CA PRO A 219 -27.18 10.91 3.98
C PRO A 219 -26.88 9.99 5.18
N CYS A 220 -27.47 10.31 6.35
CA CYS A 220 -27.23 9.54 7.57
C CYS A 220 -27.54 8.04 7.41
N GLU A 221 -28.57 7.70 6.63
CA GLU A 221 -28.94 6.31 6.32
C GLU A 221 -27.80 5.52 5.67
N ASP A 222 -27.09 6.12 4.70
CA ASP A 222 -25.95 5.51 4.04
C ASP A 222 -24.78 5.38 5.03
N LEU A 223 -24.55 6.37 5.90
CA LEU A 223 -23.48 6.34 6.91
C LEU A 223 -23.69 5.23 7.94
N TYR A 224 -24.92 5.04 8.43
CA TYR A 224 -25.25 3.94 9.34
C TYR A 224 -24.98 2.58 8.69
N LEU A 225 -25.46 2.40 7.45
CA LEU A 225 -25.22 1.16 6.71
C LEU A 225 -23.72 0.88 6.52
N LEU A 226 -22.91 1.90 6.25
CA LEU A 226 -21.46 1.75 6.08
C LEU A 226 -20.79 1.25 7.37
N ARG A 227 -21.17 1.76 8.55
CA ARG A 227 -20.54 1.37 9.82
C ARG A 227 -20.65 -0.12 10.14
N ASP A 228 -21.73 -0.77 9.73
CA ASP A 228 -22.03 -2.16 10.07
C ASP A 228 -21.66 -3.18 8.97
N MET A 229 -21.03 -2.73 7.88
CA MET A 229 -20.82 -3.55 6.69
C MET A 229 -19.56 -4.43 6.76
N ASP A 230 -19.67 -5.70 6.31
CA ASP A 230 -18.50 -6.55 6.09
C ASP A 230 -17.81 -6.22 4.76
N TYR A 231 -16.86 -5.31 4.83
CA TYR A 231 -16.06 -4.85 3.69
C TYR A 231 -15.14 -5.92 3.08
N ARG A 232 -14.74 -6.94 3.85
CA ARG A 232 -13.94 -8.05 3.31
C ARG A 232 -14.80 -8.96 2.45
N ALA A 233 -16.00 -9.28 2.93
CA ALA A 233 -16.98 -10.03 2.16
C ALA A 233 -17.39 -9.28 0.88
N LEU A 234 -17.63 -7.97 0.99
CA LEU A 234 -17.94 -7.12 -0.16
C LEU A 234 -16.82 -7.14 -1.22
N TRP A 235 -15.56 -6.99 -0.80
CA TRP A 235 -14.41 -7.02 -1.72
C TRP A 235 -14.26 -8.38 -2.40
N ALA A 236 -14.42 -9.47 -1.65
CA ALA A 236 -14.33 -10.84 -2.20
C ALA A 236 -15.43 -11.10 -3.24
N ALA A 237 -16.69 -10.74 -2.93
CA ALA A 237 -17.81 -10.88 -3.86
C ALA A 237 -17.64 -9.99 -5.11
N GLY A 238 -17.07 -8.79 -4.94
CA GLY A 238 -16.81 -7.85 -6.02
C GLY A 238 -15.76 -8.27 -7.03
N ARG A 239 -14.85 -9.20 -6.68
CA ARG A 239 -13.85 -9.79 -7.59
C ARG A 239 -14.38 -11.01 -8.35
N GLY A 240 -15.33 -11.76 -7.79
CA GLY A 240 -15.89 -12.96 -8.42
C GLY A 240 -16.83 -12.69 -9.61
N GLY A 241 -17.32 -11.46 -9.77
CA GLY A 241 -18.21 -11.07 -10.86
C GLY A 241 -17.53 -10.62 -12.16
N GLY A 242 -16.20 -10.48 -12.17
CA GLY A 242 -15.45 -9.93 -13.32
C GLY A 242 -15.08 -10.96 -14.40
N ASP A 243 -15.28 -12.25 -14.17
CA ASP A 243 -14.83 -13.35 -15.05
C ASP A 243 -15.93 -13.85 -16.01
N ARG A 244 -16.94 -13.01 -16.28
CA ARG A 244 -18.00 -13.29 -17.26
C ARG A 244 -18.34 -12.05 -18.07
N SER A 245 -17.49 -11.70 -19.02
CA SER A 245 -17.84 -10.93 -20.22
C SER A 245 -16.82 -11.21 -21.31
#